data_AF-A0A968JQZ4-F1
#
_entry.id   AF-A0A968JQZ4-F1
#
_cell.length_a   1.000
_cell.length_b   1.000
_cell.length_c   1.000
_cell.angle_alpha   90.00
_cell.angle_beta   90.00
_cell.angle_gamma   90.00
#
_symmetry.space_group_name_H-M   'P 1'
#
loop_
_entity.id
_entity.type
_entity.pdbx_description
1 polymer ?
#
loop_
_entity_poly.entity_id
_entity_poly.type
_entity_poly.pdbx_seq_one_letter_code
_entity_poly.pdbx_strand_id
1 'polypeptide(L)'
;MRVERIPFGEWLPDASNLRSDILLDAKNTIPEPEGYTSLSGITTFSTPTPDAALPLAILWVQGSDGVFVNFVATAKSLYTLAEDGTWQLRNKTGVANYGATRWELTQYGDRIIAVAPGVAPQYIDLPLLDTPNAELFADLPGSPPTARTITAVRDFVVLGNLTAGGSNYPDRIQWSGFNNSGFWGSSMQLQADFSPLYGPAASVQRVLGQSFGMIFCRGCIFRMDYVGPPTIFNIRMLNANHGTPAPRSVVEVDNQYFYLSDDGFYRHNGSTTTPLGVGKVNRWFREVLDPATIESVHGTVDRRRQVILWSFKTTASKPINDRILLYNWAVDRWSYAEVDTALIGEYRSSAFYLDTALLDTLVPNINLSTLPVDADVLKGGNIANLVFDGTYRAGTFQGAPLPTVLEVGALSVPDRRIFIGRVKPIVDGADNATTTVTLGRQDLLEEPRQYEAFKTLNELGDALFHHESRWPSIRISLQNAYDLAVGVEVELRTEGWR
;
A
#
# COMPACT_ATOMS: atom_id res chain seq x y z
N MET A 1 23.47 -37.78 -14.31
CA MET A 1 22.79 -36.47 -14.11
C MET A 1 22.19 -36.49 -12.72
N ARG A 2 22.18 -35.35 -12.03
CA ARG A 2 21.59 -35.23 -10.69
C ARG A 2 20.34 -34.38 -10.82
N VAL A 3 19.23 -34.85 -10.25
CA VAL A 3 18.02 -34.04 -10.09
C VAL A 3 18.09 -33.37 -8.72
N GLU A 4 17.86 -32.08 -8.69
CA GLU A 4 17.88 -31.26 -7.48
C GLU A 4 16.63 -30.40 -7.42
N ARG A 5 15.98 -30.36 -6.25
CA ARG A 5 14.84 -29.48 -5.98
C ARG A 5 15.35 -28.21 -5.32
N ILE A 6 15.05 -27.07 -5.95
CA ILE A 6 15.39 -25.74 -5.47
C ILE A 6 14.09 -25.05 -5.08
N PRO A 7 13.84 -24.83 -3.77
CA PRO A 7 12.68 -24.05 -3.34
C PRO A 7 12.85 -22.59 -3.71
N PHE A 8 11.74 -21.87 -3.91
CA PHE A 8 11.78 -20.41 -4.04
C PHE A 8 12.07 -19.80 -2.67
N GLY A 9 13.25 -19.22 -2.54
CA GLY A 9 13.64 -18.46 -1.37
C GLY A 9 13.04 -17.06 -1.32
N GLU A 10 13.47 -16.26 -0.36
CA GLU A 10 13.08 -14.87 -0.26
C GLU A 10 13.62 -14.06 -1.45
N TRP A 11 12.83 -13.10 -1.92
CA TRP A 11 13.29 -12.11 -2.90
C TRP A 11 14.25 -11.12 -2.25
N LEU A 12 15.51 -11.19 -2.69
CA LEU A 12 16.63 -10.43 -2.14
C LEU A 12 17.40 -9.76 -3.28
N PRO A 13 16.84 -8.73 -3.92
CA PRO A 13 17.49 -8.03 -5.04
C PRO A 13 18.80 -7.33 -4.63
N ASP A 14 18.95 -6.96 -3.36
CA ASP A 14 20.17 -6.31 -2.86
C ASP A 14 21.31 -7.30 -2.57
N ALA A 15 21.01 -8.60 -2.47
CA ALA A 15 21.96 -9.64 -2.16
C ALA A 15 22.82 -10.02 -3.38
N SER A 16 23.90 -10.77 -3.13
CA SER A 16 24.72 -11.30 -4.23
C SER A 16 23.91 -12.27 -5.08
N ASN A 17 24.03 -12.12 -6.40
CA ASN A 17 23.32 -12.91 -7.39
C ASN A 17 23.81 -14.37 -7.54
N LEU A 18 24.82 -14.79 -6.78
CA LEU A 18 25.49 -16.11 -6.85
C LEU A 18 24.93 -17.13 -5.86
N ARG A 19 23.66 -16.97 -5.50
CA ARG A 19 22.97 -17.76 -4.49
C ARG A 19 21.73 -18.38 -5.10
N SER A 20 21.63 -19.70 -5.09
CA SER A 20 20.45 -20.41 -5.60
C SER A 20 19.30 -20.50 -4.59
N ASP A 21 19.53 -20.09 -3.34
CA ASP A 21 18.56 -20.11 -2.25
C ASP A 21 17.73 -18.82 -2.14
N ILE A 22 17.89 -17.90 -3.09
CA ILE A 22 17.21 -16.61 -3.12
C ILE A 22 16.49 -16.41 -4.47
N LEU A 23 15.50 -15.52 -4.48
CA LEU A 23 14.95 -14.99 -5.71
C LEU A 23 15.60 -13.65 -6.06
N LEU A 24 15.96 -13.49 -7.34
CA LEU A 24 16.41 -12.23 -7.93
C LEU A 24 15.24 -11.38 -8.40
N ASP A 25 14.18 -12.04 -8.85
CA ASP A 25 12.97 -11.40 -9.33
C ASP A 25 11.75 -12.11 -8.75
N ALA A 26 10.80 -11.33 -8.23
CA ALA A 26 9.54 -11.79 -7.65
C ALA A 26 8.43 -10.80 -8.01
N LYS A 27 8.09 -10.77 -9.30
CA LYS A 27 7.17 -9.83 -9.91
C LYS A 27 5.73 -10.36 -9.92
N ASN A 28 4.78 -9.49 -9.59
CA ASN A 28 3.33 -9.70 -9.63
C ASN A 28 2.86 -10.91 -8.81
N THR A 29 3.44 -11.08 -7.64
CA THR A 29 3.15 -12.20 -6.75
C THR A 29 3.08 -11.75 -5.30
N ILE A 30 2.44 -12.55 -4.45
CA ILE A 30 2.34 -12.32 -3.01
C ILE A 30 3.14 -13.41 -2.29
N PRO A 31 4.05 -13.07 -1.36
CA PRO A 31 4.84 -14.06 -0.66
C PRO A 31 4.01 -14.77 0.42
N GLU A 32 4.16 -16.08 0.49
CA GLU A 32 3.52 -17.01 1.42
C GLU A 32 4.59 -17.87 2.12
N PRO A 33 4.27 -18.62 3.20
CA PRO A 33 5.28 -19.38 3.97
C PRO A 33 6.08 -20.36 3.11
N GLU A 34 5.40 -21.08 2.22
CA GLU A 34 5.99 -22.14 1.38
C GLU A 34 6.38 -21.68 -0.03
N GLY A 35 6.08 -20.43 -0.40
CA GLY A 35 6.36 -19.95 -1.74
C GLY A 35 5.68 -18.63 -2.06
N TYR A 36 5.06 -18.58 -3.24
CA TYR A 36 4.55 -17.37 -3.85
C TYR A 36 3.18 -17.65 -4.47
N THR A 37 2.18 -16.80 -4.23
CA THR A 37 0.84 -16.93 -4.82
C THR A 37 0.56 -15.84 -5.85
N SER A 38 -0.45 -16.04 -6.70
CA SER A 38 -0.78 -15.09 -7.76
C SER A 38 -1.36 -13.78 -7.21
N LEU A 39 -0.96 -12.66 -7.82
CA LEU A 39 -1.58 -11.36 -7.57
C LEU A 39 -2.64 -11.08 -8.65
N SER A 40 -3.88 -10.87 -8.24
CA SER A 40 -4.96 -10.43 -9.12
C SER A 40 -4.78 -8.98 -9.57
N GLY A 41 -5.12 -8.69 -10.83
CA GLY A 41 -5.15 -7.34 -11.37
C GLY A 41 -6.31 -6.50 -10.82
N ILE A 42 -6.42 -5.27 -11.30
CA ILE A 42 -7.47 -4.34 -10.88
C ILE A 42 -8.77 -4.61 -11.65
N THR A 43 -9.88 -4.76 -10.94
CA THR A 43 -11.23 -4.60 -11.50
C THR A 43 -11.88 -3.36 -10.91
N THR A 44 -12.34 -2.46 -11.79
CA THR A 44 -12.98 -1.20 -11.41
C THR A 44 -14.48 -1.37 -11.25
N PHE A 45 -15.07 -0.63 -10.31
CA PHE A 45 -16.50 -0.64 -10.03
C PHE A 45 -17.13 0.77 -9.99
N SER A 46 -16.32 1.84 -10.02
CA SER A 46 -16.82 3.22 -10.01
C SER A 46 -16.65 3.90 -11.37
N THR A 47 -17.38 4.99 -11.56
CA THR A 47 -17.05 6.00 -12.58
C THR A 47 -15.72 6.70 -12.23
N PRO A 48 -15.01 7.30 -13.19
CA PRO A 48 -13.85 8.13 -12.89
C PRO A 48 -14.23 9.22 -11.88
N THR A 49 -13.31 9.57 -10.98
CA THR A 49 -13.49 10.76 -10.13
C THR A 49 -13.89 11.96 -10.99
N PRO A 50 -14.88 12.78 -10.60
CA PRO A 50 -15.34 13.91 -11.40
C PRO A 50 -14.20 14.85 -11.78
N ASP A 51 -14.32 15.49 -12.95
CA ASP A 51 -13.27 16.28 -13.61
C ASP A 51 -11.97 15.51 -13.96
N ALA A 52 -11.95 14.19 -13.85
CA ALA A 52 -10.74 13.38 -13.99
C ALA A 52 -9.60 13.90 -13.09
N ALA A 53 -9.94 14.29 -11.86
CA ALA A 53 -8.98 14.83 -10.90
C ALA A 53 -8.31 13.72 -10.08
N LEU A 54 -6.99 13.82 -9.87
CA LEU A 54 -6.24 12.86 -9.05
C LEU A 54 -6.86 12.73 -7.64
N PRO A 55 -7.20 11.51 -7.18
CA PRO A 55 -7.66 11.28 -5.82
C PRO A 55 -6.51 11.48 -4.83
N LEU A 56 -6.71 12.36 -3.85
CA LEU A 56 -5.74 12.75 -2.84
C LEU A 56 -5.98 12.08 -1.50
N ALA A 57 -7.18 11.62 -1.17
CA ALA A 57 -7.41 10.85 0.06
C ALA A 57 -8.64 9.97 -0.07
N ILE A 58 -8.64 8.89 0.70
CA ILE A 58 -9.77 8.01 0.88
C ILE A 58 -9.95 7.74 2.37
N LEU A 59 -11.21 7.62 2.79
CA LEU A 59 -11.58 7.12 4.11
C LEU A 59 -12.90 6.35 3.98
N TRP A 60 -12.95 5.14 4.53
CA TRP A 60 -14.20 4.44 4.76
C TRP A 60 -14.58 4.61 6.24
N VAL A 61 -15.87 4.77 6.51
CA VAL A 61 -16.41 4.95 7.86
C VAL A 61 -17.71 4.20 8.04
N GLN A 62 -18.01 3.86 9.28
CA GLN A 62 -19.31 3.30 9.68
C GLN A 62 -20.00 4.31 10.60
N GLY A 63 -21.22 4.71 10.26
CA GLY A 63 -22.06 5.55 11.12
C GLY A 63 -22.63 4.75 12.30
N SER A 64 -23.16 5.44 13.30
CA SER A 64 -23.89 4.82 14.42
C SER A 64 -25.14 4.05 14.00
N ASP A 65 -25.67 4.31 12.80
CA ASP A 65 -26.76 3.58 12.15
C ASP A 65 -26.32 2.25 11.51
N GLY A 66 -25.01 1.99 11.47
CA GLY A 66 -24.43 0.80 10.85
C GLY A 66 -24.19 0.93 9.36
N VAL A 67 -24.51 2.06 8.73
CA VAL A 67 -24.32 2.30 7.30
C VAL A 67 -22.87 2.67 7.01
N PHE A 68 -22.33 2.14 5.90
CA PHE A 68 -20.97 2.41 5.45
C PHE A 68 -20.94 3.53 4.42
N VAL A 69 -20.03 4.47 4.61
CA VAL A 69 -19.81 5.56 3.66
C VAL A 69 -18.34 5.58 3.25
N ASN A 70 -18.09 5.64 1.95
CA ASN A 70 -16.74 5.77 1.38
C ASN A 70 -16.55 7.20 0.88
N PHE A 71 -15.58 7.91 1.43
CA PHE A 71 -15.21 9.27 1.06
C PHE A 71 -13.99 9.26 0.14
N VAL A 72 -14.00 10.12 -0.87
CA VAL A 72 -12.81 10.46 -1.66
C VAL A 72 -12.63 11.97 -1.73
N ALA A 73 -11.40 12.42 -1.61
CA ALA A 73 -11.04 13.83 -1.72
C ALA A 73 -10.15 14.03 -2.94
N THR A 74 -10.44 15.03 -3.76
CA THR A 74 -9.59 15.50 -4.86
C THR A 74 -9.06 16.90 -4.56
N ALA A 75 -8.20 17.44 -5.42
CA ALA A 75 -7.71 18.82 -5.25
C ALA A 75 -8.84 19.86 -5.21
N LYS A 76 -9.94 19.59 -5.94
CA LYS A 76 -11.06 20.53 -6.06
C LYS A 76 -12.16 20.29 -5.05
N SER A 77 -12.50 19.03 -4.78
CA SER A 77 -13.78 18.69 -4.16
C SER A 77 -13.73 17.42 -3.30
N LEU A 78 -14.71 17.29 -2.43
CA LEU A 78 -14.96 16.14 -1.56
C LEU A 78 -16.20 15.39 -2.06
N TYR A 79 -16.12 14.07 -2.12
CA TYR A 79 -17.19 13.22 -2.64
C TYR A 79 -17.45 12.01 -1.74
N THR A 80 -18.65 11.47 -1.84
CA THR A 80 -19.03 10.16 -1.33
C THR A 80 -19.37 9.22 -2.48
N LEU A 81 -19.03 7.94 -2.34
CA LEU A 81 -19.41 6.91 -3.31
C LEU A 81 -20.87 6.50 -3.07
N ALA A 82 -21.69 6.56 -4.12
CA ALA A 82 -23.04 6.00 -4.13
C ALA A 82 -23.03 4.51 -4.51
N GLU A 83 -24.13 3.81 -4.21
CA GLU A 83 -24.28 2.38 -4.52
C GLU A 83 -24.23 2.08 -6.03
N ASP A 84 -24.57 3.06 -6.87
CA ASP A 84 -24.49 2.98 -8.33
C ASP A 84 -23.08 3.25 -8.89
N GLY A 85 -22.06 3.33 -8.02
CA GLY A 85 -20.66 3.58 -8.40
C GLY A 85 -20.39 5.02 -8.87
N THR A 86 -21.33 5.94 -8.68
CA THR A 86 -21.14 7.37 -8.97
C THR A 86 -20.62 8.14 -7.76
N TRP A 87 -19.92 9.23 -8.02
CA TRP A 87 -19.39 10.11 -6.98
C TRP A 87 -20.35 11.28 -6.73
N GLN A 88 -20.91 11.33 -5.53
CA GLN A 88 -21.80 12.42 -5.11
C GLN A 88 -20.99 13.54 -4.45
N LEU A 89 -21.19 14.78 -4.91
CA LEU A 89 -20.50 15.95 -4.38
C LEU A 89 -20.95 16.24 -2.94
N ARG A 90 -19.99 16.61 -2.08
CA ARG A 90 -20.23 16.98 -0.67
C ARG A 90 -19.55 18.29 -0.27
N ASN A 91 -19.07 19.10 -1.20
CA ASN A 91 -18.40 20.37 -0.88
C ASN A 91 -19.26 21.29 -0.01
N LYS A 92 -18.58 22.09 0.82
CA LYS A 92 -19.21 23.20 1.52
C LYS A 92 -19.93 24.13 0.56
N THR A 93 -21.11 24.60 0.98
CA THR A 93 -21.90 25.58 0.24
C THR A 93 -21.06 26.79 -0.17
N GLY A 94 -21.07 27.10 -1.47
CA GLY A 94 -20.31 28.20 -2.05
C GLY A 94 -18.84 27.89 -2.36
N VAL A 95 -18.35 26.68 -2.08
CA VAL A 95 -16.98 26.26 -2.40
C VAL A 95 -16.99 25.30 -3.59
N ALA A 96 -16.62 25.82 -4.76
CA ALA A 96 -16.50 25.02 -5.98
C ALA A 96 -15.11 24.35 -6.14
N ASN A 97 -14.08 24.90 -5.48
CA ASN A 97 -12.72 24.41 -5.57
C ASN A 97 -11.95 24.74 -4.29
N TYR A 98 -11.47 23.72 -3.58
CA TYR A 98 -10.63 23.89 -2.39
C TYR A 98 -9.16 24.23 -2.71
N GLY A 99 -8.67 23.93 -3.91
CA GLY A 99 -7.26 24.13 -4.29
C GLY A 99 -6.29 23.31 -3.45
N ALA A 100 -6.74 22.18 -2.88
CA ALA A 100 -5.98 21.38 -1.95
C ALA A 100 -4.87 20.61 -2.65
N THR A 101 -3.69 20.60 -2.06
CA THR A 101 -2.53 19.81 -2.54
C THR A 101 -2.45 18.44 -1.89
N ARG A 102 -3.05 18.29 -0.71
CA ARG A 102 -3.14 17.05 0.08
C ARG A 102 -4.41 17.09 0.90
N TRP A 103 -4.99 15.92 1.12
CA TRP A 103 -6.08 15.73 2.09
C TRP A 103 -5.73 14.66 3.10
N GLU A 104 -6.31 14.80 4.27
CA GLU A 104 -6.33 13.78 5.31
C GLU A 104 -7.67 13.83 6.03
N LEU A 105 -8.27 12.66 6.24
CA LEU A 105 -9.58 12.53 6.87
C LEU A 105 -9.48 11.61 8.07
N THR A 106 -10.26 11.90 9.11
CA THR A 106 -10.45 11.02 10.27
C THR A 106 -11.91 10.99 10.69
N GLN A 107 -12.33 9.88 11.28
CA GLN A 107 -13.58 9.78 12.01
C GLN A 107 -13.36 10.17 13.49
N TYR A 108 -14.29 10.91 14.06
CA TYR A 108 -14.36 11.28 15.47
C TYR A 108 -15.83 11.14 15.93
N GLY A 109 -16.17 10.00 16.53
CA GLY A 109 -17.57 9.62 16.74
C GLY A 109 -18.30 9.53 15.40
N ASP A 110 -19.46 10.19 15.29
CA ASP A 110 -20.20 10.30 14.03
C ASP A 110 -19.72 11.47 13.14
N ARG A 111 -18.73 12.24 13.58
CA ARG A 111 -18.19 13.36 12.82
C ARG A 111 -16.99 12.94 11.97
N ILE A 112 -17.04 13.24 10.68
CA ILE A 112 -15.89 13.08 9.77
C ILE A 112 -15.24 14.44 9.60
N ILE A 113 -13.93 14.51 9.81
CA ILE A 113 -13.16 15.75 9.71
C ILE A 113 -12.11 15.59 8.61
N ALA A 114 -12.09 16.52 7.67
CA ALA A 114 -11.15 16.59 6.56
C ALA A 114 -10.25 17.83 6.70
N VAL A 115 -8.93 17.64 6.59
CA VAL A 115 -7.95 18.71 6.65
C VAL A 115 -7.07 18.73 5.40
N ALA A 116 -6.73 19.94 4.97
CA ALA A 116 -5.76 20.20 3.92
C ALA A 116 -4.96 21.46 4.27
N PRO A 117 -3.68 21.55 3.89
CA PRO A 117 -2.90 22.77 4.07
C PRO A 117 -3.58 23.97 3.38
N GLY A 118 -3.78 25.06 4.11
CA GLY A 118 -4.40 26.29 3.57
C GLY A 118 -5.92 26.26 3.46
N VAL A 119 -6.58 25.15 3.78
CA VAL A 119 -8.05 25.04 3.83
C VAL A 119 -8.47 24.93 5.29
N ALA A 120 -9.48 25.71 5.70
CA ALA A 120 -10.07 25.56 7.03
C ALA A 120 -10.55 24.11 7.23
N PRO A 121 -10.25 23.44 8.36
CA PRO A 121 -10.74 22.09 8.63
C PRO A 121 -12.25 21.97 8.35
N GLN A 122 -12.62 21.00 7.52
CA GLN A 122 -14.02 20.76 7.13
C GLN A 122 -14.57 19.60 7.94
N TYR A 123 -15.86 19.62 8.28
CA TYR A 123 -16.54 18.49 8.89
C TYR A 123 -17.87 18.16 8.22
N ILE A 124 -18.29 16.92 8.35
CA ILE A 124 -19.63 16.43 8.03
C ILE A 124 -20.03 15.41 9.11
N ASP A 125 -21.29 15.40 9.52
CA ASP A 125 -21.79 14.49 10.56
C ASP A 125 -22.55 13.33 9.89
N LEU A 126 -22.45 12.13 10.47
CA LEU A 126 -23.22 10.93 10.11
C LEU A 126 -24.44 10.79 11.04
N PRO A 127 -25.50 10.08 10.64
CA PRO A 127 -25.70 9.43 9.34
C PRO A 127 -26.00 10.43 8.23
N LEU A 128 -25.50 10.16 7.01
CA LEU A 128 -25.85 10.97 5.86
C LEU A 128 -27.30 10.69 5.46
N LEU A 129 -28.14 11.72 5.43
CA LEU A 129 -29.49 11.58 4.89
C LEU A 129 -29.42 11.18 3.40
N ASP A 130 -30.19 10.16 3.02
CA ASP A 130 -30.29 9.63 1.64
C ASP A 130 -31.10 10.55 0.71
N THR A 131 -30.73 11.83 0.70
CA THR A 131 -31.29 12.84 -0.19
C THR A 131 -30.16 13.52 -0.96
N PRO A 132 -30.24 13.62 -2.30
CA PRO A 132 -29.21 14.27 -3.10
C PRO A 132 -28.92 15.68 -2.58
N ASN A 133 -27.67 15.97 -2.23
CA ASN A 133 -27.18 17.27 -1.74
C ASN A 133 -27.71 17.76 -0.38
N ALA A 134 -28.32 16.91 0.45
CA ALA A 134 -28.91 17.37 1.72
C ALA A 134 -27.86 17.72 2.78
N GLU A 135 -26.73 17.00 2.81
CA GLU A 135 -25.66 17.23 3.79
C GLU A 135 -24.34 17.49 3.07
N LEU A 136 -23.78 18.67 3.35
CA LEU A 136 -22.55 19.18 2.78
C LEU A 136 -21.54 19.40 3.91
N PHE A 137 -20.26 19.36 3.57
CA PHE A 137 -19.21 19.75 4.51
C PHE A 137 -19.41 21.19 4.99
N ALA A 138 -18.98 21.48 6.22
CA ALA A 138 -18.96 22.83 6.80
C ALA A 138 -17.63 23.08 7.51
N ASP A 139 -17.30 24.35 7.81
CA ASP A 139 -16.10 24.65 8.59
C ASP A 139 -16.24 24.10 10.01
N LEU A 140 -15.21 23.42 10.50
CA LEU A 140 -15.18 22.90 11.87
C LEU A 140 -15.30 24.06 12.89
N PRO A 141 -16.21 23.96 13.88
CA PRO A 141 -16.42 25.03 14.85
C PRO A 141 -15.19 25.27 15.73
N GLY A 142 -15.12 26.46 16.34
CA GLY A 142 -14.02 26.85 17.23
C GLY A 142 -12.77 27.37 16.53
N SER A 143 -12.83 27.58 15.21
CA SER A 143 -11.75 28.13 14.40
C SER A 143 -10.40 27.43 14.61
N PRO A 144 -10.35 26.10 14.44
CA PRO A 144 -9.08 25.36 14.48
C PRO A 144 -8.07 25.93 13.47
N PRO A 145 -6.76 25.77 13.73
CA PRO A 145 -5.74 26.07 12.73
C PRO A 145 -5.89 25.14 11.52
N THR A 146 -5.44 25.60 10.34
CA THR A 146 -5.29 24.69 9.20
C THR A 146 -4.12 23.73 9.46
N ALA A 147 -4.22 22.49 9.00
CA ALA A 147 -3.27 21.44 9.33
C ALA A 147 -2.98 20.53 8.12
N ARG A 148 -1.83 19.87 8.14
CA ARG A 148 -1.47 18.87 7.12
C ARG A 148 -1.87 17.45 7.49
N THR A 149 -2.01 17.15 8.78
CA THR A 149 -2.37 15.82 9.31
C THR A 149 -3.35 15.91 10.47
N ILE A 150 -4.21 14.91 10.59
CA ILE A 150 -5.28 14.81 11.58
C ILE A 150 -5.47 13.36 12.02
N THR A 151 -5.76 13.17 13.30
CA THR A 151 -6.24 11.89 13.83
C THR A 151 -7.10 12.10 15.07
N ALA A 152 -7.75 11.05 15.56
CA ALA A 152 -8.40 11.02 16.86
C ALA A 152 -7.53 10.22 17.85
N VAL A 153 -7.17 10.83 18.98
CA VAL A 153 -6.49 10.16 20.09
C VAL A 153 -7.44 10.15 21.27
N ARG A 154 -8.03 8.98 21.57
CA ARG A 154 -9.15 8.87 22.51
C ARG A 154 -10.27 9.87 22.17
N ASP A 155 -10.67 10.70 23.13
CA ASP A 155 -11.75 11.69 22.99
C ASP A 155 -11.23 13.08 22.54
N PHE A 156 -10.11 13.11 21.83
CA PHE A 156 -9.49 14.33 21.31
C PHE A 156 -9.24 14.24 19.81
N VAL A 157 -9.54 15.32 19.08
CA VAL A 157 -9.06 15.51 17.71
C VAL A 157 -7.68 16.15 17.80
N VAL A 158 -6.68 15.56 17.15
CA VAL A 158 -5.29 16.04 17.16
C VAL A 158 -4.89 16.45 15.75
N LEU A 159 -4.37 17.66 15.62
CA LEU A 159 -3.82 18.24 14.39
C LEU A 159 -2.31 18.34 14.48
N GLY A 160 -1.63 18.16 13.36
CA GLY A 160 -0.18 18.34 13.23
C GLY A 160 0.21 19.16 12.01
N ASN A 161 1.37 19.82 12.10
CA ASN A 161 1.92 20.70 11.07
C ASN A 161 0.93 21.82 10.71
N LEU A 162 0.91 22.82 11.58
CA LEU A 162 -0.18 23.77 11.70
C LEU A 162 0.16 25.10 11.03
N THR A 163 -0.84 25.76 10.47
CA THR A 163 -0.78 27.19 10.14
C THR A 163 -1.84 27.92 10.96
N ALA A 164 -1.38 28.80 11.85
CA ALA A 164 -2.21 29.54 12.79
C ALA A 164 -1.88 31.03 12.73
N GLY A 165 -2.90 31.89 12.61
CA GLY A 165 -2.70 33.34 12.53
C GLY A 165 -1.80 33.79 11.37
N GLY A 166 -1.78 33.06 10.25
CA GLY A 166 -0.93 33.34 9.09
C GLY A 166 0.54 32.90 9.23
N SER A 167 0.93 32.29 10.35
CA SER A 167 2.27 31.75 10.58
C SER A 167 2.29 30.23 10.52
N ASN A 168 3.34 29.66 9.94
CA ASN A 168 3.52 28.20 9.83
C ASN A 168 4.30 27.66 11.03
N TYR A 169 3.77 26.61 11.65
CA TYR A 169 4.31 25.87 12.78
C TYR A 169 4.38 24.38 12.43
N PRO A 170 5.35 23.97 11.59
CA PRO A 170 5.46 22.58 11.13
C PRO A 170 5.79 21.60 12.26
N ASP A 171 6.42 22.09 13.33
CA ASP A 171 6.88 21.37 14.52
C ASP A 171 5.86 21.35 15.66
N ARG A 172 4.60 21.71 15.39
CA ARG A 172 3.57 21.82 16.42
C ARG A 172 2.46 20.80 16.22
N ILE A 173 1.95 20.30 17.35
CA ILE A 173 0.67 19.62 17.44
C ILE A 173 -0.30 20.44 18.30
N GLN A 174 -1.59 20.31 18.01
CA GLN A 174 -2.65 20.94 18.80
C GLN A 174 -3.83 19.97 18.88
N TRP A 175 -4.49 19.92 20.02
CA TRP A 175 -5.65 19.06 20.22
C TRP A 175 -6.89 19.85 20.65
N SER A 176 -8.05 19.28 20.33
CA SER A 176 -9.35 19.85 20.67
C SER A 176 -9.64 19.78 22.17
N GLY A 177 -10.78 20.30 22.61
CA GLY A 177 -11.31 20.03 23.95
C GLY A 177 -11.65 18.55 24.14
N PHE A 178 -11.62 18.11 25.38
CA PHE A 178 -12.04 16.76 25.78
C PHE A 178 -13.50 16.54 25.38
N ASN A 179 -13.72 15.48 24.60
CA ASN A 179 -15.01 15.16 24.01
C ASN A 179 -15.66 16.31 23.22
N ASN A 180 -14.86 17.25 22.70
CA ASN A 180 -15.36 18.44 22.03
C ASN A 180 -14.44 18.88 20.87
N SER A 181 -14.79 18.45 19.66
CA SER A 181 -14.08 18.82 18.41
C SER A 181 -14.28 20.29 17.99
N GLY A 182 -15.16 21.04 18.67
CA GLY A 182 -15.47 22.44 18.38
C GLY A 182 -14.75 23.45 19.27
N PHE A 183 -13.82 23.03 20.13
CA PHE A 183 -13.08 23.91 21.02
C PHE A 183 -11.57 23.71 20.87
N TRP A 184 -10.83 24.79 20.63
CA TRP A 184 -9.40 24.74 20.27
C TRP A 184 -8.52 25.72 21.06
N GLY A 185 -9.11 26.59 21.87
CA GLY A 185 -8.37 27.53 22.72
C GLY A 185 -7.76 26.83 23.94
N SER A 186 -6.56 27.22 24.36
CA SER A 186 -5.93 26.61 25.55
C SER A 186 -6.82 26.75 26.79
N SER A 187 -7.17 25.64 27.43
CA SER A 187 -8.01 25.60 28.62
C SER A 187 -7.73 24.35 29.44
N MET A 188 -7.37 24.51 30.71
CA MET A 188 -7.21 23.38 31.64
C MET A 188 -8.55 22.69 31.95
N GLN A 189 -9.66 23.44 31.94
CA GLN A 189 -10.99 22.91 32.24
C GLN A 189 -11.52 22.04 31.09
N LEU A 190 -11.37 22.53 29.86
CA LEU A 190 -11.78 21.80 28.66
C LEU A 190 -10.67 20.89 28.12
N GLN A 191 -9.49 20.91 28.75
CA GLN A 191 -8.33 20.09 28.43
C GLN A 191 -7.82 20.24 26.98
N ALA A 192 -8.05 21.39 26.35
CA ALA A 192 -7.49 21.72 25.06
C ALA A 192 -6.18 22.48 25.25
N ASP A 193 -5.16 22.15 24.47
CA ASP A 193 -3.92 22.91 24.42
C ASP A 193 -3.12 22.57 23.14
N PHE A 194 -1.95 23.18 22.99
CA PHE A 194 -0.97 22.85 21.96
C PHE A 194 0.39 22.56 22.57
N SER A 195 1.22 21.84 21.83
CA SER A 195 2.60 21.57 22.24
C SER A 195 3.56 21.66 21.06
N PRO A 196 4.64 22.45 21.15
CA PRO A 196 5.75 22.38 20.20
C PRO A 196 6.58 21.12 20.45
N LEU A 197 7.04 20.49 19.37
CA LEU A 197 7.89 19.31 19.39
C LEU A 197 9.35 19.73 19.21
N TYR A 198 10.17 19.45 20.21
CA TYR A 198 11.60 19.74 20.14
C TYR A 198 12.36 18.49 19.72
N GLY A 199 12.93 18.51 18.51
CA GLY A 199 13.69 17.39 17.97
C GLY A 199 14.33 17.68 16.60
N PRO A 200 15.22 16.80 16.13
CA PRO A 200 15.84 16.92 14.82
C PRO A 200 14.79 16.77 13.72
N ALA A 201 14.74 17.74 12.80
CA ALA A 201 13.77 17.80 11.71
C ALA A 201 12.32 17.49 12.17
N ALA A 202 11.87 18.15 13.24
CA ALA A 202 10.58 17.91 13.91
C ALA A 202 9.33 18.32 13.11
N SER A 203 9.45 18.59 11.80
CA SER A 203 8.30 18.84 10.93
C SER A 203 7.38 17.62 10.93
N VAL A 204 6.16 17.78 11.46
CA VAL A 204 5.18 16.71 11.59
C VAL A 204 4.69 16.29 10.21
N GLN A 205 4.78 14.99 9.93
CA GLN A 205 4.43 14.40 8.64
C GLN A 205 3.09 13.68 8.72
N ARG A 206 2.91 12.88 9.78
CA ARG A 206 1.72 12.07 10.03
C ARG A 206 1.52 11.87 11.53
N VAL A 207 0.29 12.00 11.98
CA VAL A 207 -0.13 11.58 13.32
C VAL A 207 -1.08 10.41 13.17
N LEU A 208 -0.87 9.36 13.96
CA LEU A 208 -1.73 8.19 14.06
C LEU A 208 -2.25 8.10 15.49
N GLY A 209 -3.52 7.76 15.65
CA GLY A 209 -4.20 7.81 16.93
C GLY A 209 -5.05 6.57 17.16
N GLN A 210 -4.89 6.01 18.36
CA GLN A 210 -5.83 5.06 18.98
C GLN A 210 -5.91 5.35 20.48
N SER A 211 -5.42 4.42 21.32
CA SER A 211 -5.32 4.58 22.78
C SER A 211 -4.21 5.55 23.21
N PHE A 212 -3.21 5.74 22.36
CA PHE A 212 -2.15 6.74 22.42
C PHE A 212 -1.92 7.30 21.01
N GLY A 213 -1.26 8.45 20.92
CA GLY A 213 -0.87 9.05 19.65
C GLY A 213 0.57 8.69 19.29
N MET A 214 0.80 8.35 18.03
CA MET A 214 2.13 8.21 17.43
C MET A 214 2.34 9.33 16.42
N ILE A 215 3.39 10.10 16.63
CA ILE A 215 3.69 11.28 15.83
C ILE A 215 4.97 11.01 15.04
N PHE A 216 4.82 10.90 13.73
CA PHE A 216 5.93 10.76 12.81
C PHE A 216 6.31 12.15 12.27
N CYS A 217 7.52 12.59 12.60
CA CYS A 217 8.15 13.77 12.03
C CYS A 217 9.08 13.37 10.87
N ARG A 218 9.68 14.35 10.20
CA ARG A 218 10.64 14.07 9.11
C ARG A 218 11.85 13.27 9.60
N GLY A 219 12.41 13.61 10.76
CA GLY A 219 13.61 12.95 11.30
C GLY A 219 13.45 12.20 12.63
N CYS A 220 12.27 12.25 13.26
CA CYS A 220 12.05 11.67 14.59
C CYS A 220 10.62 11.14 14.77
N ILE A 221 10.43 10.37 15.84
CA ILE A 221 9.13 9.79 16.24
C ILE A 221 8.86 10.16 17.70
N PHE A 222 7.67 10.67 17.98
CA PHE A 222 7.16 10.92 19.33
C PHE A 222 5.96 10.05 19.64
N ARG A 223 5.71 9.87 20.93
CA ARG A 223 4.50 9.25 21.48
C ARG A 223 3.79 10.24 22.39
N MET A 224 2.47 10.29 22.25
CA MET A 224 1.55 11.17 22.96
C MET A 224 0.62 10.31 23.82
N ASP A 225 0.87 10.30 25.13
CA ASP A 225 0.08 9.57 26.12
C ASP A 225 -0.79 10.54 26.92
N TYR A 226 -2.10 10.30 27.02
CA TYR A 226 -2.98 11.12 27.85
C TYR A 226 -2.73 10.82 29.34
N VAL A 227 -2.46 11.87 30.13
CA VAL A 227 -2.21 11.76 31.58
C VAL A 227 -3.15 12.63 32.43
N GLY A 228 -3.81 13.63 31.83
CA GLY A 228 -4.80 14.49 32.49
C GLY A 228 -4.22 15.74 33.17
N PRO A 229 -5.05 16.72 33.56
CA PRO A 229 -4.57 18.01 34.08
C PRO A 229 -3.67 17.88 35.33
N PRO A 230 -2.65 18.75 35.51
CA PRO A 230 -2.39 19.98 34.76
C PRO A 230 -1.68 19.78 33.41
N THR A 231 -1.09 18.61 33.17
CA THR A 231 -0.41 18.29 31.90
C THR A 231 -1.28 17.33 31.11
N ILE A 232 -2.07 17.83 30.15
CA ILE A 232 -3.10 16.99 29.48
C ILE A 232 -2.48 15.75 28.81
N PHE A 233 -1.43 15.95 28.02
CA PHE A 233 -0.68 14.88 27.34
C PHE A 233 0.80 14.91 27.74
N ASN A 234 1.34 13.73 28.03
CA ASN A 234 2.78 13.50 28.10
C ASN A 234 3.29 13.14 26.70
N ILE A 235 4.12 14.00 26.11
CA ILE A 235 4.70 13.82 24.78
C ILE A 235 6.19 13.54 24.94
N ARG A 236 6.62 12.34 24.52
CA ARG A 236 8.02 11.91 24.63
C ARG A 236 8.56 11.42 23.32
N MET A 237 9.83 11.71 23.05
CA MET A 237 10.53 11.19 21.88
C MET A 237 10.83 9.71 22.07
N LEU A 238 10.50 8.89 21.07
CA LEU A 238 10.83 7.47 21.04
C LEU A 238 12.05 7.19 20.15
N ASN A 239 12.20 7.93 19.05
CA ASN A 239 13.31 7.78 18.14
C ASN A 239 13.77 9.16 17.64
N ALA A 240 15.06 9.45 17.78
CA ALA A 240 15.65 10.73 17.39
C ALA A 240 16.26 10.72 15.98
N ASN A 241 16.42 9.54 15.35
CA ASN A 241 17.23 9.39 14.13
C ASN A 241 16.42 8.93 12.92
N HIS A 242 15.26 8.30 13.14
CA HIS A 242 14.42 7.79 12.07
C HIS A 242 13.04 8.44 12.14
N GLY A 243 12.70 9.22 11.11
CA GLY A 243 11.36 9.72 10.85
C GLY A 243 10.83 9.18 9.53
N THR A 244 9.92 9.92 8.88
CA THR A 244 9.42 9.55 7.55
C THR A 244 9.49 10.72 6.57
N PRO A 245 10.06 10.54 5.38
CA PRO A 245 9.93 11.50 4.28
C PRO A 245 8.58 11.43 3.57
N ALA A 246 7.86 10.31 3.74
CA ALA A 246 6.66 9.96 3.02
C ALA A 246 5.49 9.78 4.00
N PRO A 247 4.74 10.85 4.30
CA PRO A 247 3.66 10.84 5.31
C PRO A 247 2.67 9.67 5.20
N ARG A 248 2.37 9.28 3.96
CA ARG A 248 1.35 8.27 3.65
C ARG A 248 1.92 6.86 3.58
N SER A 249 3.23 6.70 3.70
CA SER A 249 3.88 5.39 3.78
C SER A 249 3.68 4.70 5.13
N VAL A 250 3.25 5.45 6.16
CA VAL A 250 3.08 4.96 7.52
C VAL A 250 1.76 4.17 7.61
N VAL A 251 1.88 2.86 7.86
CA VAL A 251 0.77 1.92 8.00
C VAL A 251 0.78 1.33 9.40
N GLU A 252 -0.38 1.31 10.05
CA GLU A 252 -0.55 0.71 11.38
C GLU A 252 -1.24 -0.65 11.27
N VAL A 253 -0.65 -1.67 11.90
CA VAL A 253 -1.21 -3.02 12.06
C VAL A 253 -0.90 -3.50 13.48
N ASP A 254 -1.91 -3.81 14.28
CA ASP A 254 -1.75 -4.40 15.63
C ASP A 254 -0.72 -3.69 16.53
N ASN A 255 -0.77 -2.35 16.61
CA ASN A 255 0.20 -1.49 17.33
C ASN A 255 1.65 -1.57 16.79
N GLN A 256 1.84 -2.09 15.59
CA GLN A 256 3.07 -2.00 14.83
C GLN A 256 2.91 -0.98 13.71
N TYR A 257 3.91 -0.12 13.55
CA TYR A 257 3.95 0.92 12.55
C TYR A 257 5.01 0.59 11.52
N PHE A 258 4.60 0.38 10.29
CA PHE A 258 5.48 0.12 9.16
C PHE A 258 5.60 1.39 8.34
N TYR A 259 6.81 1.82 8.03
CA TYR A 259 7.03 3.11 7.39
C TYR A 259 8.30 3.14 6.56
N LEU A 260 8.33 4.04 5.57
CA LEU A 260 9.54 4.42 4.86
C LEU A 260 10.23 5.55 5.63
N SER A 261 11.54 5.41 5.86
CA SER A 261 12.45 6.45 6.34
C SER A 261 13.40 6.89 5.22
N ASP A 262 14.22 7.93 5.44
CA ASP A 262 15.20 8.38 4.44
C ASP A 262 16.23 7.29 4.11
N ASP A 263 16.48 6.35 5.03
CA ASP A 263 17.44 5.27 4.85
C ASP A 263 16.84 3.90 4.47
N GLY A 264 15.51 3.75 4.45
CA GLY A 264 14.83 2.54 4.00
C GLY A 264 13.57 2.20 4.80
N PHE A 265 13.13 0.94 4.71
CA PHE A 265 11.90 0.48 5.37
C PHE A 265 12.13 0.00 6.80
N TYR A 266 11.23 0.40 7.70
CA TYR A 266 11.28 0.11 9.13
C TYR A 266 9.93 -0.34 9.68
N ARG A 267 9.99 -1.12 10.77
CA ARG A 267 8.87 -1.37 11.68
C ARG A 267 9.18 -0.77 13.04
N HIS A 268 8.20 -0.12 13.66
CA HIS A 268 8.26 0.35 15.04
C HIS A 268 7.12 -0.26 15.84
N ASN A 269 7.40 -0.87 17.00
CA ASN A 269 6.39 -1.53 17.85
C ASN A 269 5.97 -0.66 19.06
N GLY A 270 6.19 0.66 19.00
CA GLY A 270 5.94 1.60 20.10
C GLY A 270 7.07 1.69 21.13
N SER A 271 8.14 0.90 20.97
CA SER A 271 9.34 0.96 21.83
C SER A 271 10.63 0.87 21.02
N THR A 272 10.73 -0.11 20.11
CA THR A 272 11.92 -0.40 19.31
C THR A 272 11.63 -0.22 17.83
N THR A 273 12.60 0.31 17.09
CA THR A 273 12.60 0.40 15.63
C THR A 273 13.48 -0.73 15.06
N THR A 274 12.96 -1.49 14.11
CA THR A 274 13.65 -2.61 13.45
C THR A 274 13.70 -2.37 11.94
N PRO A 275 14.88 -2.45 11.30
CA PRO A 275 14.97 -2.34 9.84
C PRO A 275 14.36 -3.57 9.16
N LEU A 276 13.65 -3.37 8.05
CA LEU A 276 13.01 -4.44 7.28
C LEU A 276 13.69 -4.70 5.93
N GLY A 277 14.25 -3.66 5.31
CA GLY A 277 14.78 -3.76 3.94
C GLY A 277 16.30 -3.86 3.83
N VAL A 278 17.04 -3.86 4.94
CA VAL A 278 18.51 -3.86 4.92
C VAL A 278 19.05 -5.17 4.36
N GLY A 279 19.83 -5.09 3.27
CA GLY A 279 20.34 -6.26 2.56
C GLY A 279 19.27 -7.07 1.82
N LYS A 280 18.03 -6.55 1.77
CA LYS A 280 16.89 -7.15 1.09
C LYS A 280 16.47 -6.31 -0.10
N VAL A 281 15.86 -5.15 0.12
CA VAL A 281 15.17 -4.35 -0.91
C VAL A 281 15.52 -2.86 -0.92
N ASN A 282 16.24 -2.34 0.10
CA ASN A 282 16.46 -0.90 0.25
C ASN A 282 17.27 -0.28 -0.89
N ARG A 283 18.31 -0.96 -1.41
CA ARG A 283 19.12 -0.45 -2.52
C ARG A 283 18.30 -0.46 -3.81
N TRP A 284 17.67 -1.60 -4.11
CA TRP A 284 16.75 -1.74 -5.24
C TRP A 284 15.67 -0.65 -5.26
N PHE A 285 15.01 -0.40 -4.12
CA PHE A 285 13.96 0.61 -4.03
C PHE A 285 14.48 2.01 -4.36
N ARG A 286 15.66 2.39 -3.85
CA ARG A 286 16.26 3.70 -4.12
C ARG A 286 16.68 3.88 -5.57
N GLU A 287 17.10 2.82 -6.24
CA GLU A 287 17.48 2.85 -7.66
C GLU A 287 16.26 2.98 -8.58
N VAL A 288 15.13 2.40 -8.16
CA VAL A 288 13.90 2.36 -8.97
C VAL A 288 12.99 3.56 -8.73
N LEU A 289 12.93 4.09 -7.50
CA LEU A 289 12.12 5.25 -7.11
C LEU A 289 12.57 6.53 -7.83
N ASP A 290 11.62 7.36 -8.29
CA ASP A 290 11.92 8.76 -8.63
C ASP A 290 12.10 9.59 -7.33
N PRO A 291 13.32 10.08 -7.03
CA PRO A 291 13.63 10.75 -5.77
C PRO A 291 12.83 12.05 -5.57
N ALA A 292 12.35 12.68 -6.65
CA ALA A 292 11.51 13.89 -6.55
C ALA A 292 10.09 13.58 -6.04
N THR A 293 9.70 12.31 -6.03
CA THR A 293 8.32 11.86 -5.73
C THR A 293 8.22 11.06 -4.44
N ILE A 294 9.22 11.11 -3.56
CA ILE A 294 9.21 10.36 -2.30
C ILE A 294 7.96 10.64 -1.43
N GLU A 295 7.40 11.85 -1.48
CA GLU A 295 6.16 12.18 -0.75
C GLU A 295 4.90 11.48 -1.32
N SER A 296 4.93 10.99 -2.57
CA SER A 296 3.82 10.27 -3.21
C SER A 296 3.77 8.78 -2.85
N VAL A 297 4.76 8.28 -2.09
CA VAL A 297 4.74 6.90 -1.59
C VAL A 297 3.56 6.73 -0.64
N HIS A 298 2.69 5.78 -0.96
CA HIS A 298 1.47 5.51 -0.20
C HIS A 298 1.51 4.07 0.29
N GLY A 299 1.30 3.86 1.59
CA GLY A 299 1.17 2.55 2.23
C GLY A 299 -0.28 2.20 2.57
N THR A 300 -0.70 0.96 2.31
CA THR A 300 -1.95 0.37 2.80
C THR A 300 -1.72 -1.05 3.29
N VAL A 301 -2.72 -1.64 3.95
CA VAL A 301 -2.67 -2.99 4.50
C VAL A 301 -3.71 -3.90 3.84
N ASP A 302 -3.28 -5.04 3.31
CA ASP A 302 -4.14 -6.20 3.05
C ASP A 302 -4.21 -7.06 4.31
N ARG A 303 -5.25 -6.86 5.12
CA ARG A 303 -5.43 -7.64 6.36
C ARG A 303 -5.71 -9.12 6.09
N ARG A 304 -6.34 -9.45 4.96
CA ARG A 304 -6.73 -10.82 4.63
C ARG A 304 -5.50 -11.66 4.27
N ARG A 305 -4.57 -11.08 3.51
CA ARG A 305 -3.33 -11.75 3.07
C ARG A 305 -2.14 -11.46 3.97
N GLN A 306 -2.33 -10.65 5.01
CA GLN A 306 -1.28 -10.21 5.92
C GLN A 306 -0.10 -9.51 5.21
N VAL A 307 -0.41 -8.67 4.22
CA VAL A 307 0.60 -7.98 3.38
C VAL A 307 0.45 -6.46 3.43
N ILE A 308 1.54 -5.74 3.62
CA ILE A 308 1.61 -4.28 3.47
C ILE A 308 1.99 -3.95 2.03
N LEU A 309 1.28 -3.00 1.44
CA LEU A 309 1.48 -2.55 0.07
C LEU A 309 1.97 -1.12 0.11
N TRP A 310 3.12 -0.84 -0.49
CA TRP A 310 3.59 0.53 -0.74
C TRP A 310 3.57 0.82 -2.23
N SER A 311 2.65 1.67 -2.70
CA SER A 311 2.71 2.18 -4.07
C SER A 311 3.66 3.36 -4.16
N PHE A 312 4.43 3.40 -5.24
CA PHE A 312 5.40 4.45 -5.51
C PHE A 312 5.60 4.64 -7.01
N LYS A 313 6.16 5.79 -7.36
CA LYS A 313 6.46 6.14 -8.74
C LYS A 313 7.92 5.85 -9.06
N THR A 314 8.14 5.16 -10.17
CA THR A 314 9.48 4.90 -10.68
C THR A 314 10.06 6.09 -11.44
N THR A 315 11.33 6.01 -11.82
CA THR A 315 11.95 6.96 -12.76
C THR A 315 11.35 6.94 -14.16
N ALA A 316 10.40 6.04 -14.46
CA ALA A 316 9.62 6.12 -15.68
C ALA A 316 8.73 7.37 -15.66
N SER A 317 8.64 8.07 -16.79
CA SER A 317 7.88 9.32 -16.93
C SER A 317 6.35 9.10 -16.94
N LYS A 318 5.81 8.50 -15.86
CA LYS A 318 4.36 8.33 -15.64
C LYS A 318 3.81 9.43 -14.70
N PRO A 319 2.54 9.83 -14.87
CA PRO A 319 1.92 10.86 -14.01
C PRO A 319 1.50 10.34 -12.63
N ILE A 320 1.45 9.02 -12.43
CA ILE A 320 0.97 8.34 -11.22
C ILE A 320 1.97 7.27 -10.77
N ASN A 321 1.73 6.65 -9.60
CA ASN A 321 2.52 5.52 -9.14
C ASN A 321 2.30 4.32 -10.08
N ASP A 322 3.35 3.52 -10.29
CA ASP A 322 3.38 2.45 -11.30
C ASP A 322 3.96 1.13 -10.76
N ARG A 323 4.48 1.16 -9.53
CA ARG A 323 4.91 -0.02 -8.80
C ARG A 323 4.29 -0.08 -7.42
N ILE A 324 4.11 -1.30 -6.96
CA ILE A 324 3.71 -1.62 -5.59
C ILE A 324 4.77 -2.55 -5.01
N LEU A 325 5.32 -2.20 -3.85
CA LEU A 325 6.16 -3.09 -3.05
C LEU A 325 5.27 -3.82 -2.04
N LEU A 326 5.39 -5.14 -1.97
CA LEU A 326 4.59 -5.99 -1.09
C LEU A 326 5.49 -6.60 -0.01
N TYR A 327 5.04 -6.53 1.24
CA TYR A 327 5.72 -7.15 2.37
C TYR A 327 4.73 -7.93 3.23
N ASN A 328 4.90 -9.24 3.30
CA ASN A 328 4.10 -10.07 4.19
C ASN A 328 4.73 -10.09 5.59
N TRP A 329 4.04 -9.49 6.56
CA TRP A 329 4.57 -9.34 7.92
C TRP A 329 4.47 -10.62 8.76
N ALA A 330 3.68 -11.61 8.33
CA ALA A 330 3.58 -12.90 9.00
C ALA A 330 4.79 -13.79 8.68
N VAL A 331 5.32 -13.71 7.45
CA VAL A 331 6.45 -14.53 6.99
C VAL A 331 7.77 -13.77 6.84
N ASP A 332 7.76 -12.45 6.98
CA ASP A 332 8.92 -11.56 6.79
C ASP A 332 9.56 -11.68 5.40
N ARG A 333 8.74 -11.65 4.35
CA ARG A 333 9.19 -11.76 2.95
C ARG A 333 8.63 -10.65 2.07
N TRP A 334 9.39 -10.34 1.03
CA TRP A 334 9.08 -9.30 0.05
C TRP A 334 8.73 -9.86 -1.33
N SER A 335 7.98 -9.07 -2.07
CA SER A 335 7.80 -9.16 -3.53
C SER A 335 7.43 -7.78 -4.07
N TYR A 336 7.23 -7.66 -5.38
CA TYR A 336 6.72 -6.41 -5.96
C TYR A 336 5.72 -6.69 -7.08
N ALA A 337 4.95 -5.67 -7.45
CA ALA A 337 4.03 -5.69 -8.57
C ALA A 337 4.20 -4.45 -9.46
N GLU A 338 3.90 -4.61 -10.75
CA GLU A 338 3.86 -3.53 -11.73
C GLU A 338 2.40 -3.26 -12.08
N VAL A 339 1.82 -2.26 -11.43
CA VAL A 339 0.42 -1.88 -11.57
C VAL A 339 0.32 -0.36 -11.44
N ASP A 340 -0.34 0.27 -12.42
CA ASP A 340 -0.60 1.70 -12.40
C ASP A 340 -1.65 2.03 -11.33
N THR A 341 -1.25 2.80 -10.33
CA THR A 341 -2.05 3.17 -9.17
C THR A 341 -2.00 4.67 -8.90
N ALA A 342 -3.15 5.34 -8.96
CA ALA A 342 -3.26 6.74 -8.59
C ALA A 342 -3.31 6.92 -7.06
N LEU A 343 -4.02 6.02 -6.38
CA LEU A 343 -4.17 6.01 -4.93
C LEU A 343 -4.48 4.58 -4.48
N ILE A 344 -3.94 4.16 -3.33
CA ILE A 344 -4.32 2.91 -2.66
C ILE A 344 -4.87 3.25 -1.27
N GLY A 345 -5.65 2.34 -0.69
CA GLY A 345 -6.15 2.50 0.67
C GLY A 345 -7.02 1.31 1.07
N GLU A 346 -7.46 1.29 2.33
CA GLU A 346 -8.51 0.37 2.74
C GLU A 346 -9.87 0.92 2.29
N TYR A 347 -10.79 0.03 1.92
CA TYR A 347 -12.22 0.36 1.86
C TYR A 347 -13.04 -0.81 2.37
N ARG A 348 -14.29 -0.53 2.69
CA ARG A 348 -15.27 -1.58 2.98
C ARG A 348 -16.29 -1.60 1.85
N SER A 349 -16.54 -2.79 1.30
CA SER A 349 -17.58 -2.94 0.27
C SER A 349 -18.95 -2.65 0.88
N SER A 350 -19.69 -1.71 0.28
CA SER A 350 -21.12 -1.59 0.49
C SER A 350 -21.80 -2.85 -0.06
N ALA A 351 -22.83 -3.37 0.61
CA ALA A 351 -23.60 -4.47 0.06
C ALA A 351 -24.34 -3.99 -1.19
N PHE A 352 -24.21 -4.71 -2.30
CA PHE A 352 -25.04 -4.46 -3.48
C PHE A 352 -26.37 -5.22 -3.30
N TYR A 353 -27.49 -4.50 -3.27
CA TYR A 353 -28.80 -5.13 -3.31
C TYR A 353 -29.12 -5.60 -4.74
N LEU A 354 -29.97 -6.64 -4.86
CA LEU A 354 -30.32 -7.30 -6.12
C LEU A 354 -30.97 -6.36 -7.16
N ASP A 355 -31.41 -5.18 -6.74
CA ASP A 355 -32.08 -4.15 -7.56
C ASP A 355 -31.24 -2.86 -7.66
N THR A 356 -29.93 -3.00 -7.81
CA THR A 356 -29.03 -1.85 -8.04
C THR A 356 -28.54 -1.86 -9.49
N ALA A 357 -28.64 -0.72 -10.18
CA ALA A 357 -28.23 -0.56 -11.58
C ALA A 357 -26.75 -0.93 -11.84
N LEU A 358 -25.91 -0.89 -10.79
CA LEU A 358 -24.52 -1.32 -10.87
C LEU A 358 -24.39 -2.85 -10.99
N LEU A 359 -25.27 -3.63 -10.35
CA LEU A 359 -25.24 -5.09 -10.46
C LEU A 359 -25.56 -5.56 -11.88
N ASP A 360 -26.51 -4.90 -12.55
CA ASP A 360 -26.85 -5.17 -13.96
C ASP A 360 -25.69 -4.79 -14.92
N THR A 361 -24.80 -3.88 -14.49
CA THR A 361 -23.61 -3.49 -15.24
C THR A 361 -22.38 -4.38 -14.95
N LEU A 362 -22.20 -4.82 -13.70
CA LEU A 362 -21.07 -5.65 -13.26
C LEU A 362 -21.31 -7.16 -13.50
N VAL A 363 -22.57 -7.59 -13.42
CA VAL A 363 -23.05 -8.96 -13.65
C VAL A 363 -24.26 -8.91 -14.61
N PRO A 364 -24.07 -8.46 -15.87
CA PRO A 364 -25.18 -8.37 -16.84
C PRO A 364 -25.80 -9.73 -17.15
N ASN A 365 -25.03 -10.81 -17.01
CA ASN A 365 -25.51 -12.18 -16.81
C ASN A 365 -24.37 -13.04 -16.25
N ILE A 366 -24.69 -14.23 -15.74
CA ILE A 366 -23.73 -15.16 -15.10
C ILE A 366 -22.57 -15.60 -16.03
N ASN A 367 -22.72 -15.45 -17.35
CA ASN A 367 -21.72 -15.86 -18.34
C ASN A 367 -20.89 -14.67 -18.89
N LEU A 368 -21.22 -13.43 -18.52
CA LEU A 368 -20.59 -12.19 -18.98
C LEU A 368 -20.18 -11.28 -17.82
N SER A 369 -20.14 -11.82 -16.60
CA SER A 369 -19.74 -11.07 -15.41
C SER A 369 -18.25 -10.74 -15.44
N THR A 370 -17.91 -9.46 -15.17
CA THR A 370 -16.52 -8.99 -15.06
C THR A 370 -15.92 -9.27 -13.68
N LEU A 371 -16.77 -9.66 -12.71
CA LEU A 371 -16.41 -10.11 -11.38
C LEU A 371 -16.90 -11.55 -11.17
N PRO A 372 -16.14 -12.40 -10.46
CA PRO A 372 -16.65 -13.68 -9.97
C PRO A 372 -17.91 -13.48 -9.13
N VAL A 373 -18.93 -14.33 -9.29
CA VAL A 373 -20.21 -14.21 -8.56
C VAL A 373 -20.03 -14.32 -7.04
N ASP A 374 -18.95 -14.95 -6.60
CA ASP A 374 -18.56 -15.11 -5.20
C ASP A 374 -17.61 -14.00 -4.69
N ALA A 375 -17.33 -12.98 -5.50
CA ALA A 375 -16.44 -11.88 -5.14
C ALA A 375 -16.92 -11.18 -3.86
N ASP A 376 -15.97 -10.88 -2.97
CA ASP A 376 -16.23 -10.19 -1.69
C ASP A 376 -16.90 -8.81 -1.87
N VAL A 377 -16.69 -8.19 -3.03
CA VAL A 377 -17.34 -6.93 -3.42
C VAL A 377 -18.85 -7.11 -3.49
N LEU A 378 -19.34 -8.26 -3.99
CA LEU A 378 -20.76 -8.59 -4.11
C LEU A 378 -21.37 -9.05 -2.79
N LYS A 379 -20.59 -9.74 -1.94
CA LYS A 379 -21.05 -10.20 -0.61
C LYS A 379 -21.29 -9.04 0.36
N GLY A 380 -20.64 -7.90 0.15
CA GLY A 380 -20.73 -6.72 1.01
C GLY A 380 -20.10 -6.94 2.39
N GLY A 381 -19.65 -5.86 3.03
CA GLY A 381 -19.23 -5.88 4.43
C GLY A 381 -17.81 -6.42 4.71
N ASN A 382 -17.06 -6.87 3.70
CA ASN A 382 -15.66 -7.24 3.86
C ASN A 382 -14.74 -6.01 3.72
N ILE A 383 -13.68 -5.95 4.53
CA ILE A 383 -12.60 -4.98 4.36
C ILE A 383 -11.71 -5.48 3.23
N ALA A 384 -11.52 -4.66 2.21
CA ALA A 384 -10.69 -4.96 1.05
C ALA A 384 -9.79 -3.76 0.73
N ASN A 385 -8.77 -4.01 -0.11
CA ASN A 385 -7.95 -2.92 -0.62
C ASN A 385 -8.68 -2.23 -1.77
N LEU A 386 -8.78 -0.91 -1.66
CA LEU A 386 -9.16 -0.06 -2.76
C LEU A 386 -7.93 0.42 -3.50
N VAL A 387 -8.06 0.46 -4.81
CA VAL A 387 -7.09 1.06 -5.71
C VAL A 387 -7.82 1.95 -6.70
N PHE A 388 -7.26 3.13 -6.94
CA PHE A 388 -7.63 3.96 -8.09
C PHE A 388 -6.68 3.64 -9.23
N ASP A 389 -7.22 3.25 -10.37
CA ASP A 389 -6.43 2.96 -11.57
C ASP A 389 -5.88 4.24 -12.24
N GLY A 390 -5.17 4.07 -13.35
CA GLY A 390 -4.65 5.20 -14.15
C GLY A 390 -5.71 6.07 -14.82
N THR A 391 -6.98 5.68 -14.77
CA THR A 391 -8.12 6.48 -15.24
C THR A 391 -8.94 7.09 -14.11
N TYR A 392 -8.41 7.02 -12.87
CA TYR A 392 -9.04 7.51 -11.65
C TYR A 392 -10.38 6.85 -11.33
N ARG A 393 -10.54 5.58 -11.70
CA ARG A 393 -11.67 4.73 -11.29
C ARG A 393 -11.28 3.91 -10.07
N ALA A 394 -12.17 3.86 -9.08
CA ALA A 394 -12.01 3.00 -7.92
C ALA A 394 -12.26 1.53 -8.31
N GLY A 395 -11.44 0.65 -7.76
CA GLY A 395 -11.44 -0.78 -8.02
C GLY A 395 -10.77 -1.58 -6.92
N THR A 396 -10.70 -2.89 -7.11
CA THR A 396 -10.07 -3.85 -6.20
C THR A 396 -9.14 -4.81 -6.92
N PHE A 397 -8.23 -5.45 -6.19
CA PHE A 397 -7.36 -6.53 -6.68
C PHE A 397 -8.13 -7.86 -6.80
N GLN A 398 -9.16 -7.89 -7.64
CA GLN A 398 -10.01 -9.07 -7.91
C GLN A 398 -10.20 -9.31 -9.43
N GLY A 399 -9.37 -8.67 -10.25
CA GLY A 399 -9.38 -8.83 -11.70
C GLY A 399 -8.55 -10.00 -12.20
N ALA A 400 -8.35 -10.00 -13.51
CA ALA A 400 -7.55 -11.01 -14.18
C ALA A 400 -6.16 -11.12 -13.52
N PRO A 401 -5.68 -12.34 -13.20
CA PRO A 401 -4.37 -12.57 -12.60
C PRO A 401 -3.26 -11.92 -13.41
N LEU A 402 -2.36 -11.22 -12.73
CA LEU A 402 -1.23 -10.56 -13.38
C LEU A 402 -0.16 -11.61 -13.75
N PRO A 403 0.50 -11.47 -14.91
CA PRO A 403 1.61 -12.35 -15.28
C PRO A 403 2.71 -12.27 -14.24
N THR A 404 2.99 -13.39 -13.57
CA THR A 404 4.03 -13.51 -12.55
C THR A 404 5.36 -13.85 -13.20
N VAL A 405 6.45 -13.26 -12.69
CA VAL A 405 7.82 -13.68 -13.03
C VAL A 405 8.57 -13.99 -11.74
N LEU A 406 9.14 -15.20 -11.66
CA LEU A 406 10.01 -15.64 -10.57
C LEU A 406 11.37 -16.01 -11.16
N GLU A 407 12.46 -15.40 -10.68
CA GLU A 407 13.81 -15.77 -11.08
C GLU A 407 14.63 -16.24 -9.87
N VAL A 408 15.10 -17.47 -9.94
CA VAL A 408 16.04 -18.04 -8.97
C VAL A 408 17.44 -17.48 -9.22
N GLY A 409 18.17 -17.19 -8.15
CA GLY A 409 19.56 -16.77 -8.27
C GLY A 409 20.46 -17.81 -8.92
N ALA A 410 21.66 -17.37 -9.33
CA ALA A 410 22.51 -18.20 -10.17
C ALA A 410 22.98 -19.45 -9.44
N LEU A 411 22.87 -20.59 -10.12
CA LEU A 411 23.48 -21.82 -9.68
C LEU A 411 24.99 -21.71 -9.86
N SER A 412 25.76 -22.18 -8.87
CA SER A 412 27.21 -22.14 -8.94
C SER A 412 27.83 -23.43 -8.47
N VAL A 413 28.81 -23.90 -9.24
CA VAL A 413 29.73 -24.96 -8.85
C VAL A 413 31.14 -24.39 -9.00
N PRO A 414 32.04 -24.55 -8.01
CA PRO A 414 33.39 -24.01 -8.09
C PRO A 414 34.11 -24.46 -9.37
N ASP A 415 34.63 -23.50 -10.12
CA ASP A 415 35.45 -23.66 -11.33
C ASP A 415 34.90 -24.60 -12.42
N ARG A 416 33.59 -24.78 -12.48
CA ARG A 416 32.96 -25.64 -13.50
C ARG A 416 31.78 -24.96 -14.16
N ARG A 417 31.52 -25.37 -15.42
CA ARG A 417 30.27 -25.08 -16.10
C ARG A 417 29.22 -26.10 -15.72
N ILE A 418 27.98 -25.64 -15.70
CA ILE A 418 26.79 -26.41 -15.39
C ILE A 418 25.98 -26.53 -16.68
N PHE A 419 25.66 -27.76 -17.03
CA PHE A 419 24.69 -28.09 -18.06
C PHE A 419 23.33 -28.33 -17.41
N ILE A 420 22.30 -27.64 -17.92
CA ILE A 420 20.90 -27.83 -17.54
C ILE A 420 20.19 -28.55 -18.68
N GLY A 421 19.74 -29.77 -18.41
CA GLY A 421 19.01 -30.59 -19.38
C GLY A 421 17.50 -30.42 -19.29
N ARG A 422 16.99 -30.23 -18.07
CA ARG A 422 15.57 -30.25 -17.77
C ARG A 422 15.26 -29.35 -16.60
N VAL A 423 14.16 -28.59 -16.71
CA VAL A 423 13.59 -27.83 -15.60
C VAL A 423 12.12 -28.16 -15.49
N LYS A 424 11.68 -28.55 -14.29
CA LYS A 424 10.29 -28.80 -13.95
C LYS A 424 9.84 -27.80 -12.88
N PRO A 425 8.96 -26.84 -13.21
CA PRO A 425 8.39 -25.95 -12.21
C PRO A 425 7.42 -26.72 -11.29
N ILE A 426 7.43 -26.39 -10.00
CA ILE A 426 6.53 -26.94 -8.98
C ILE A 426 5.53 -25.85 -8.62
N VAL A 427 4.33 -25.96 -9.20
CA VAL A 427 3.23 -25.00 -9.03
C VAL A 427 1.95 -25.78 -8.79
N ASP A 428 1.27 -25.46 -7.69
CA ASP A 428 -0.03 -25.99 -7.32
C ASP A 428 -1.16 -25.09 -7.87
N GLY A 429 -2.31 -25.69 -8.18
CA GLY A 429 -3.47 -24.97 -8.74
C GLY A 429 -3.26 -24.45 -10.16
N ALA A 430 -2.31 -25.02 -10.90
CA ALA A 430 -1.92 -24.57 -12.24
C ALA A 430 -2.83 -25.10 -13.38
N ASP A 431 -4.02 -25.63 -13.09
CA ASP A 431 -4.90 -26.30 -14.06
C ASP A 431 -5.22 -25.44 -15.31
N ASN A 432 -5.27 -24.12 -15.12
CA ASN A 432 -5.47 -23.14 -16.20
C ASN A 432 -4.26 -22.17 -16.37
N ALA A 433 -3.15 -22.42 -15.67
CA ALA A 433 -1.98 -21.56 -15.69
C ALA A 433 -1.02 -21.95 -16.82
N THR A 434 -0.72 -21.02 -17.71
CA THR A 434 0.32 -21.23 -18.72
C THR A 434 1.67 -21.00 -18.06
N THR A 435 2.34 -22.11 -17.71
CA THR A 435 3.68 -22.07 -17.15
C THR A 435 4.72 -22.15 -18.25
N THR A 436 5.63 -21.17 -18.26
CA THR A 436 6.75 -21.14 -19.20
C THR A 436 8.06 -20.90 -18.46
N VAL A 437 9.14 -21.48 -18.97
CA VAL A 437 10.46 -21.42 -18.34
C VAL A 437 11.48 -20.88 -19.34
N THR A 438 12.42 -20.08 -18.86
CA THR A 438 13.63 -19.71 -19.60
C THR A 438 14.84 -19.80 -18.69
N LEU A 439 16.01 -19.94 -19.31
CA LEU A 439 17.30 -19.97 -18.63
C LEU A 439 18.06 -18.68 -18.93
N GLY A 440 18.68 -18.13 -17.90
CA GLY A 440 19.62 -17.01 -18.03
C GLY A 440 21.05 -17.51 -18.10
N ARG A 441 21.80 -17.10 -19.12
CA ARG A 441 23.21 -17.41 -19.34
C ARG A 441 24.11 -16.31 -18.82
N GLN A 442 25.13 -16.68 -18.06
CA GLN A 442 26.19 -15.77 -17.66
C GLN A 442 27.51 -16.54 -17.48
N ASP A 443 28.50 -16.26 -18.34
CA ASP A 443 29.80 -16.94 -18.32
C ASP A 443 30.91 -16.10 -17.67
N LEU A 444 30.72 -14.77 -17.63
CA LEU A 444 31.52 -13.79 -16.90
C LEU A 444 30.59 -12.94 -16.02
N LEU A 445 31.00 -12.64 -14.78
CA LEU A 445 30.18 -11.87 -13.84
C LEU A 445 29.98 -10.41 -14.26
N GLU A 446 30.86 -9.88 -15.10
CA GLU A 446 30.79 -8.53 -15.66
C GLU A 446 29.84 -8.41 -16.86
N GLU A 447 29.47 -9.54 -17.48
CA GLU A 447 28.55 -9.55 -18.62
C GLU A 447 27.09 -9.56 -18.16
N PRO A 448 26.19 -8.86 -18.86
CA PRO A 448 24.77 -8.94 -18.59
C PRO A 448 24.26 -10.36 -18.86
N ARG A 449 23.34 -10.82 -18.03
CA ARG A 449 22.72 -12.13 -18.22
C ARG A 449 21.86 -12.14 -19.47
N GLN A 450 22.08 -13.13 -20.34
CA GLN A 450 21.32 -13.30 -21.58
C GLN A 450 20.22 -14.34 -21.38
N TYR A 451 18.99 -14.04 -21.81
CA TYR A 451 17.86 -14.95 -21.69
C TYR A 451 17.43 -15.46 -23.06
N GLU A 452 17.12 -16.75 -23.14
CA GLU A 452 16.48 -17.34 -24.31
C GLU A 452 14.97 -17.06 -24.33
N ALA A 453 14.31 -17.36 -25.45
CA ALA A 453 12.85 -17.34 -25.51
C ALA A 453 12.25 -18.34 -24.52
N PHE A 454 11.12 -17.96 -23.91
CA PHE A 454 10.38 -18.82 -23.00
C PHE A 454 9.92 -20.10 -23.71
N LYS A 455 10.14 -21.25 -23.07
CA LYS A 455 9.67 -22.56 -23.52
C LYS A 455 8.45 -22.98 -22.71
N THR A 456 7.47 -23.56 -23.40
CA THR A 456 6.32 -24.23 -22.80
C THR A 456 6.72 -25.61 -22.28
N LEU A 457 5.99 -26.09 -21.28
CA LEU A 457 6.18 -27.44 -20.73
C LEU A 457 5.71 -28.51 -21.73
N ASN A 458 6.34 -29.69 -21.71
CA ASN A 458 5.88 -30.88 -22.41
C ASN A 458 4.76 -31.60 -21.62
N GLU A 459 4.23 -32.71 -22.15
CA GLU A 459 3.19 -33.52 -21.50
C GLU A 459 3.59 -34.07 -20.10
N LEU A 460 4.89 -34.15 -19.80
CA LEU A 460 5.41 -34.59 -18.50
C LEU A 460 5.59 -33.42 -17.51
N GLY A 461 5.30 -32.19 -17.94
CA GLY A 461 5.49 -30.97 -17.16
C GLY A 461 6.92 -30.43 -17.18
N ASP A 462 7.76 -30.91 -18.10
CA ASP A 462 9.18 -30.57 -18.18
C ASP A 462 9.46 -29.57 -19.32
N ALA A 463 10.31 -28.58 -19.06
CA ALA A 463 10.95 -27.75 -20.08
C ALA A 463 12.35 -28.30 -20.38
N LEU A 464 12.59 -28.66 -21.64
CA LEU A 464 13.86 -29.24 -22.08
C LEU A 464 14.81 -28.16 -22.59
N PHE A 465 16.04 -28.19 -22.07
CA PHE A 465 17.10 -27.27 -22.43
C PHE A 465 18.37 -28.04 -22.79
N HIS A 466 19.19 -27.44 -23.65
CA HIS A 466 20.54 -27.90 -23.93
C HIS A 466 21.46 -26.70 -23.68
N HIS A 467 21.50 -26.28 -22.42
CA HIS A 467 22.08 -25.00 -22.05
C HIS A 467 23.26 -25.21 -21.11
N GLU A 468 24.40 -24.63 -21.46
CA GLU A 468 25.62 -24.65 -20.65
C GLU A 468 26.01 -23.23 -20.23
N SER A 469 26.33 -23.05 -18.95
CA SER A 469 26.86 -21.77 -18.45
C SER A 469 27.61 -21.95 -17.14
N ARG A 470 28.46 -20.98 -16.79
CA ARG A 470 29.15 -20.98 -15.48
C ARG A 470 28.22 -20.55 -14.34
N TRP A 471 27.30 -19.62 -14.61
CA TRP A 471 26.32 -19.13 -13.65
C TRP A 471 24.92 -19.09 -14.26
N PRO A 472 24.28 -20.26 -14.52
CA PRO A 472 22.94 -20.27 -15.05
C PRO A 472 21.91 -19.83 -14.00
N SER A 473 20.94 -19.00 -14.39
CA SER A 473 19.74 -18.70 -13.60
C SER A 473 18.50 -19.32 -14.25
N ILE A 474 17.45 -19.50 -13.46
CA ILE A 474 16.19 -20.09 -13.92
C ILE A 474 15.10 -19.06 -13.70
N ARG A 475 14.41 -18.70 -14.78
CA ARG A 475 13.29 -17.76 -14.74
C ARG A 475 12.02 -18.45 -15.19
N ILE A 476 10.97 -18.31 -14.40
CA ILE A 476 9.65 -18.86 -14.66
C ILE A 476 8.69 -17.70 -14.86
N SER A 477 7.84 -17.83 -15.87
CA SER A 477 6.72 -16.95 -16.12
C SER A 477 5.44 -17.75 -16.02
N LEU A 478 4.54 -17.33 -15.12
CA LEU A 478 3.24 -17.93 -14.88
C LEU A 478 2.18 -16.95 -15.38
N GLN A 479 1.36 -17.39 -16.33
CA GLN A 479 0.18 -16.64 -16.77
C GLN A 479 -1.08 -17.29 -16.21
N ASN A 480 -2.11 -16.47 -15.92
CA ASN A 480 -3.35 -16.85 -15.23
C ASN A 480 -3.15 -17.20 -13.75
N ALA A 481 -4.25 -17.56 -13.09
CA ALA A 481 -4.28 -17.85 -11.66
C ALA A 481 -3.55 -19.16 -11.36
N TYR A 482 -2.82 -19.16 -10.26
CA TYR A 482 -2.24 -20.34 -9.63
C TYR A 482 -2.32 -20.14 -8.11
N ASP A 483 -2.36 -21.25 -7.37
CA ASP A 483 -2.54 -21.22 -5.93
C ASP A 483 -1.20 -20.97 -5.22
N LEU A 484 -0.18 -21.76 -5.57
CA LEU A 484 1.11 -21.68 -4.92
C LEU A 484 2.25 -22.14 -5.84
N ALA A 485 3.23 -21.27 -6.04
CA ALA A 485 4.49 -21.58 -6.69
C ALA A 485 5.56 -21.84 -5.61
N VAL A 486 6.09 -23.06 -5.55
CA VAL A 486 6.95 -23.52 -4.43
C VAL A 486 8.43 -23.61 -4.82
N GLY A 487 8.73 -23.93 -6.08
CA GLY A 487 10.11 -24.07 -6.53
C GLY A 487 10.27 -24.71 -7.89
N VAL A 488 11.46 -25.23 -8.15
CA VAL A 488 11.82 -25.93 -9.38
C VAL A 488 12.59 -27.21 -9.10
N GLU A 489 12.37 -28.25 -9.90
CA GLU A 489 13.28 -29.39 -10.01
C GLU A 489 14.13 -29.23 -11.26
N VAL A 490 15.44 -29.41 -11.12
CA VAL A 490 16.40 -29.17 -12.19
C VAL A 490 17.29 -30.38 -12.35
N GLU A 491 17.49 -30.79 -13.60
CA GLU A 491 18.46 -31.81 -13.95
C GLU A 491 19.78 -31.15 -14.35
N LEU A 492 20.78 -31.38 -13.50
CA LEU A 492 22.10 -30.77 -13.59
C LEU A 492 23.17 -31.81 -13.97
N ARG A 493 24.12 -31.39 -14.80
CA ARG A 493 25.36 -32.11 -15.08
C ARG A 493 26.53 -31.12 -15.05
N THR A 494 27.57 -31.42 -14.28
CA THR A 494 28.82 -30.66 -14.32
C THR A 494 29.68 -31.12 -15.48
N GLU A 495 30.33 -30.18 -16.16
CA GLU A 495 31.33 -30.50 -17.18
C GLU A 495 32.52 -31.28 -16.58
N GLY A 496 33.10 -32.21 -17.34
CA GLY A 496 34.26 -33.01 -16.92
C GLY A 496 35.56 -32.19 -16.98
N TRP A 497 36.59 -32.63 -16.25
CA TRP A 497 37.92 -32.05 -16.36
C TRP A 497 38.45 -32.27 -17.79
N ARG A 498 38.92 -31.20 -18.44
CA ARG A 498 39.74 -31.31 -19.65
C ARG A 498 41.20 -31.47 -19.28
#